data_AF-A0A640TR25-F1
#
_entry.id   AF-A0A640TR25-F1
#
_cell.length_a   1.000
_cell.length_b   1.000
_cell.length_c   1.000
_cell.angle_alpha   90.00
_cell.angle_beta   90.00
_cell.angle_gamma   90.00
#
_symmetry.space_group_name_H-M   'P 1'
#
loop_
_entity.id
_entity.type
_entity.pdbx_description
1 polymer ?
#
loop_
_entity_poly.entity_id
_entity_poly.type
_entity_poly.pdbx_seq_one_letter_code
_entity_poly.pdbx_strand_id
1 'polypeptide(L)'
;MTTYTALPLPATAHKELCATDDAGRPAAPFTAREDGVPLDAVGSPLRCCLRDVRAGERVALVSYAPLRRWADATGAQPGAYDEQGPVFVHAEPCGGPDAAAGRYPAVRAGALRVLRRYNARGEIVGGRLLEVPGDAPAAFDAALGEAFADPEVALVHVRAVEYGCFHFEVRRP
;
A
#
# COMPACT_ATOMS: atom_id res chain seq x y z
N MET A 1 14.19 -1.79 17.46
CA MET A 1 14.04 -3.01 16.63
C MET A 1 12.67 -2.93 15.98
N THR A 2 12.59 -3.17 14.67
CA THR A 2 11.31 -3.10 13.96
C THR A 2 10.50 -4.38 14.14
N THR A 3 9.24 -4.25 14.57
CA THR A 3 8.41 -5.38 15.01
C THR A 3 7.47 -5.86 13.91
N TYR A 4 6.92 -4.93 13.13
CA TYR A 4 5.98 -5.24 12.07
C TYR A 4 6.61 -5.18 10.68
N THR A 5 5.95 -5.79 9.70
CA THR A 5 6.40 -5.82 8.31
C THR A 5 5.34 -5.19 7.42
N ALA A 6 5.72 -4.19 6.62
CA ALA A 6 4.90 -3.69 5.53
C ALA A 6 4.75 -4.75 4.45
N LEU A 7 3.52 -5.05 4.06
CA LEU A 7 3.23 -5.99 2.98
C LEU A 7 3.01 -5.24 1.66
N PRO A 8 3.66 -5.67 0.57
CA PRO A 8 3.27 -5.25 -0.77
C PRO A 8 1.89 -5.80 -1.10
N LEU A 9 1.31 -5.35 -2.22
CA LEU A 9 0.19 -6.10 -2.81
C LEU A 9 0.65 -7.54 -3.11
N PRO A 10 -0.23 -8.56 -2.94
CA PRO A 10 0.11 -9.95 -3.20
C PRO A 10 0.56 -10.18 -4.65
N ALA A 11 1.51 -11.10 -4.87
CA ALA A 11 2.01 -11.39 -6.21
C ALA A 11 0.92 -11.83 -7.22
N THR A 12 -0.11 -12.54 -6.74
CA THR A 12 -1.28 -12.88 -7.55
C THR A 12 -2.08 -11.64 -7.94
N ALA A 13 -2.35 -10.75 -6.99
CA ALA A 13 -2.99 -9.46 -7.25
C ALA A 13 -2.16 -8.62 -8.23
N HIS A 14 -0.82 -8.61 -8.11
CA HIS A 14 0.05 -7.91 -9.07
C HIS A 14 -0.20 -8.40 -10.49
N LYS A 15 -0.13 -9.71 -10.68
CA LYS A 15 -0.29 -10.34 -11.99
C LYS A 15 -1.64 -10.02 -12.61
N GLU A 16 -2.71 -10.03 -11.82
CA GLU A 16 -4.06 -9.68 -12.27
C GLU A 16 -4.17 -8.20 -12.66
N LEU A 17 -3.64 -7.31 -11.82
CA LEU A 17 -3.64 -5.86 -12.04
C LEU A 17 -2.80 -5.43 -13.25
N CYS A 18 -1.82 -6.24 -13.68
CA CYS A 18 -1.11 -6.04 -14.96
C CYS A 18 -2.04 -6.21 -16.17
N ALA A 19 -3.18 -6.88 -16.03
CA ALA A 19 -4.15 -7.09 -17.10
C ALA A 19 -5.39 -6.21 -16.92
N THR A 20 -6.03 -6.25 -15.76
CA THR A 20 -7.27 -5.51 -15.48
C THR A 20 -7.28 -5.04 -14.03
N ASP A 21 -7.58 -3.77 -13.83
CA ASP A 21 -7.62 -3.15 -12.51
C ASP A 21 -8.86 -3.56 -11.72
N ASP A 22 -8.89 -3.20 -10.44
CA ASP A 22 -10.00 -3.54 -9.55
C ASP A 22 -11.31 -2.80 -9.88
N ALA A 23 -11.30 -1.87 -10.85
CA ALA A 23 -12.47 -1.20 -11.39
C ALA A 23 -12.94 -1.83 -12.71
N GLY A 24 -12.35 -2.95 -13.13
CA GLY A 24 -12.69 -3.64 -14.37
C GLY A 24 -12.12 -3.00 -15.63
N ARG A 25 -11.14 -2.10 -15.51
CA ARG A 25 -10.52 -1.41 -16.65
C ARG A 25 -9.21 -2.09 -17.04
N PRO A 26 -8.90 -2.25 -18.34
CA PRO A 26 -7.60 -2.76 -18.76
C PRO A 26 -6.46 -1.88 -18.24
N ALA A 27 -5.35 -2.50 -17.83
CA ALA A 27 -4.15 -1.75 -17.47
C ALA A 27 -3.56 -1.05 -18.70
N ALA A 28 -3.18 0.22 -18.53
CA ALA A 28 -2.52 1.02 -19.56
C ALA A 28 -1.07 1.29 -19.17
N PRO A 29 -0.13 0.37 -19.46
CA PRO A 29 1.26 0.53 -19.06
C PRO A 29 1.97 1.59 -19.90
N PHE A 30 2.85 2.35 -19.27
CA PHE A 30 3.70 3.36 -19.90
C PHE A 30 5.11 3.31 -19.31
N THR A 31 6.07 3.89 -20.03
CA THR A 31 7.43 4.05 -19.51
C THR A 31 7.50 5.32 -18.66
N ALA A 32 7.93 5.20 -17.42
CA ALA A 32 8.17 6.35 -16.55
C ALA A 32 9.36 7.16 -17.07
N ARG A 33 9.18 8.47 -17.24
CA ARG A 33 10.18 9.38 -17.81
C ARG A 33 10.39 10.57 -16.88
N GLU A 34 11.61 11.08 -16.85
CA GLU A 34 11.98 12.22 -15.99
C GLU A 34 11.22 13.51 -16.33
N ASP A 35 10.75 13.63 -17.58
CA ASP A 35 9.93 14.77 -18.02
C ASP A 35 8.43 14.64 -17.63
N GLY A 36 8.06 13.56 -16.96
CA GLY A 36 6.70 13.34 -16.45
C GLY A 36 5.65 13.04 -17.52
N VAL A 37 6.03 12.70 -18.75
CA VAL A 37 5.08 12.39 -19.84
C VAL A 37 5.07 10.87 -20.12
N PRO A 38 3.91 10.20 -20.15
CA PRO A 38 2.54 10.74 -20.10
C PRO A 38 2.02 11.07 -18.70
N LEU A 39 2.70 10.61 -17.66
CA LEU A 39 2.34 10.85 -16.26
C LEU A 39 3.61 10.95 -15.42
N ASP A 40 3.62 11.91 -14.48
CA ASP A 40 4.71 12.09 -13.53
C ASP A 40 4.71 10.96 -12.50
N ALA A 41 5.48 9.92 -12.83
CA ALA A 41 5.54 8.69 -12.06
C ALA A 41 6.90 8.46 -11.39
N VAL A 42 7.99 9.06 -11.89
CA VAL A 42 9.33 8.86 -11.32
C VAL A 42 9.34 9.34 -9.87
N GLY A 43 9.87 8.52 -8.95
CA GLY A 43 9.83 8.83 -7.51
C GLY A 43 8.49 8.51 -6.83
N SER A 44 7.45 8.11 -7.56
CA SER A 44 6.21 7.63 -6.94
C SER A 44 6.39 6.22 -6.35
N PRO A 45 5.73 5.88 -5.24
CA PRO A 45 5.90 4.58 -4.59
C PRO A 45 5.20 3.46 -5.38
N LEU A 46 5.88 2.33 -5.60
CA LEU A 46 5.29 1.13 -6.19
C LEU A 46 4.72 0.22 -5.12
N ARG A 47 3.52 -0.33 -5.34
CA ARG A 47 2.85 -1.17 -4.33
C ARG A 47 3.18 -2.65 -4.46
N CYS A 48 3.74 -3.07 -5.60
CA CYS A 48 4.22 -4.45 -5.84
C CYS A 48 5.55 -4.76 -5.14
N CYS A 49 6.42 -3.77 -4.95
CA CYS A 49 7.75 -3.97 -4.37
C CYS A 49 8.18 -2.92 -3.34
N LEU A 50 7.30 -1.95 -3.02
CA LEU A 50 7.49 -0.94 -1.97
C LEU A 50 8.68 0.02 -2.16
N ARG A 51 9.28 0.06 -3.34
CA ARG A 51 10.28 1.05 -3.73
C ARG A 51 9.67 2.12 -4.63
N ASP A 52 10.42 3.18 -4.88
CA ASP A 52 9.99 4.20 -5.83
C ASP A 52 10.25 3.78 -7.29
N VAL A 53 9.41 4.30 -8.19
CA VAL A 53 9.56 4.17 -9.64
C VAL A 53 10.85 4.86 -10.08
N ARG A 54 11.60 4.19 -10.96
CA ARG A 54 12.79 4.77 -11.62
C ARG A 54 12.47 5.14 -13.06
N ALA A 55 13.18 6.13 -13.60
CA ALA A 55 13.08 6.46 -15.02
C ALA A 55 13.46 5.24 -15.89
N GLY A 56 12.73 5.05 -16.99
CA GLY A 56 12.89 3.92 -17.91
C GLY A 56 12.07 2.68 -17.53
N GLU A 57 11.47 2.62 -16.34
CA GLU A 57 10.66 1.48 -15.93
C GLU A 57 9.28 1.49 -16.59
N ARG A 58 8.80 0.31 -17.00
CA ARG A 58 7.41 0.13 -17.43
C ARG A 58 6.51 -0.04 -16.22
N VAL A 59 5.59 0.90 -16.04
CA VAL A 59 4.67 0.96 -14.91
C VAL A 59 3.24 1.18 -15.38
N ALA A 60 2.27 0.95 -14.51
CA ALA A 60 0.87 1.30 -14.73
C ALA A 60 0.31 1.96 -13.47
N LEU A 61 -0.56 2.96 -13.67
CA LEU A 61 -1.42 3.49 -12.61
C LEU A 61 -2.77 2.75 -12.69
N VAL A 62 -3.10 2.01 -11.64
CA VAL A 62 -4.29 1.12 -11.62
C VAL A 62 -5.18 1.42 -10.42
N SER A 63 -6.48 1.18 -10.54
CA SER A 63 -7.35 1.10 -9.35
C SER A 63 -7.05 -0.19 -8.58
N TYR A 64 -6.91 -0.07 -7.26
CA TYR A 64 -6.67 -1.18 -6.34
C TYR A 64 -7.59 -1.09 -5.12
N ALA A 65 -8.21 -2.21 -4.75
CA ALA A 65 -9.10 -2.39 -3.62
C ALA A 65 -8.46 -3.37 -2.61
N PRO A 66 -7.54 -2.90 -1.74
CA PRO A 66 -6.77 -3.77 -0.84
C PRO A 66 -7.68 -4.58 0.09
N LEU A 67 -8.72 -3.94 0.64
CA LEU A 67 -9.60 -4.57 1.62
C LEU A 67 -10.45 -5.68 0.98
N ARG A 68 -10.97 -5.46 -0.23
CA ARG A 68 -11.69 -6.50 -0.97
C ARG A 68 -10.81 -7.70 -1.24
N ARG A 69 -9.58 -7.50 -1.72
CA ARG A 69 -8.66 -8.62 -2.00
C ARG A 69 -8.25 -9.38 -0.75
N TRP A 70 -8.09 -8.69 0.37
CA TRP A 70 -7.90 -9.35 1.67
C TRP A 70 -9.17 -10.11 2.10
N ALA A 71 -10.35 -9.54 1.89
CA ALA A 71 -11.62 -10.17 2.20
C ALA A 71 -11.87 -11.43 1.37
N ASP A 72 -11.55 -11.42 0.07
CA ASP A 72 -11.62 -12.58 -0.82
C ASP A 72 -10.77 -13.76 -0.30
N ALA A 73 -9.62 -13.45 0.31
CA ALA A 73 -8.72 -14.45 0.88
C ALA A 73 -9.13 -14.96 2.27
N THR A 74 -9.94 -14.20 3.02
CA THR A 74 -10.24 -14.47 4.44
C THR A 74 -11.71 -14.75 4.73
N GLY A 75 -12.61 -14.49 3.78
CA GLY A 75 -14.06 -14.58 3.96
C GLY A 75 -14.69 -13.38 4.68
N ALA A 76 -13.95 -12.28 4.85
CA ALA A 76 -14.48 -11.05 5.43
C ALA A 76 -15.55 -10.40 4.51
N GLN A 77 -16.35 -9.49 5.07
CA GLN A 77 -17.43 -8.81 4.34
C GLN A 77 -17.40 -7.31 4.65
N PRO A 78 -16.48 -6.55 4.04
CA PRO A 78 -16.26 -5.14 4.39
C PRO A 78 -17.43 -4.23 4.05
N GLY A 79 -18.35 -4.64 3.16
CA GLY A 79 -19.53 -3.85 2.79
C GLY A 79 -19.16 -2.45 2.31
N ALA A 80 -19.74 -1.43 2.93
CA ALA A 80 -19.50 -0.02 2.59
C ALA A 80 -18.05 0.45 2.85
N TYR A 81 -17.23 -0.34 3.53
CA TYR A 81 -15.81 -0.04 3.78
C TYR A 81 -14.88 -0.49 2.65
N ASP A 82 -15.39 -1.11 1.57
CA ASP A 82 -14.61 -1.49 0.39
C ASP A 82 -14.12 -0.27 -0.40
N GLU A 83 -13.02 0.32 0.07
CA GLU A 83 -12.35 1.43 -0.58
C GLU A 83 -11.44 0.99 -1.73
N GLN A 84 -11.57 1.70 -2.85
CA GLN A 84 -10.70 1.59 -4.02
C GLN A 84 -9.94 2.91 -4.24
N GLY A 85 -8.68 2.83 -4.67
CA GLY A 85 -7.91 4.01 -5.04
C GLY A 85 -6.73 3.72 -5.97
N PRO A 86 -6.10 4.76 -6.53
CA PRO A 86 -5.02 4.60 -7.51
C PRO A 86 -3.71 4.19 -6.83
N VAL A 87 -3.00 3.23 -7.45
CA VAL A 87 -1.65 2.80 -7.05
C VAL A 87 -0.78 2.57 -8.27
N PHE A 88 0.52 2.85 -8.14
CA PHE A 88 1.50 2.46 -9.16
C PHE A 88 1.96 1.02 -8.93
N VAL A 89 2.05 0.27 -10.02
CA VAL A 89 2.62 -1.09 -10.09
C VAL A 89 3.56 -1.20 -11.29
N HIS A 90 4.50 -2.14 -11.25
CA HIS A 90 5.22 -2.53 -12.45
C HIS A 90 4.27 -3.16 -13.46
N ALA A 91 4.48 -2.89 -14.74
CA ALA A 91 3.67 -3.47 -15.81
C ALA A 91 3.91 -4.99 -15.97
N GLU A 92 4.98 -5.51 -15.38
CA GLU A 92 5.40 -6.91 -15.39
C GLU A 92 5.74 -7.38 -13.97
N PRO A 93 5.69 -8.69 -13.68
CA PRO A 93 6.10 -9.23 -12.39
C PRO A 93 7.52 -8.78 -12.00
N CYS A 94 7.69 -8.21 -10.80
CA CYS A 94 8.95 -7.55 -10.41
C CYS A 94 9.70 -8.21 -9.24
N GLY A 95 9.30 -9.42 -8.84
CA GLY A 95 9.95 -10.18 -7.76
C GLY A 95 9.59 -9.75 -6.34
N GLY A 96 8.90 -8.62 -6.17
CA GLY A 96 8.47 -8.10 -4.87
C GLY A 96 9.53 -7.21 -4.20
N PRO A 97 9.35 -6.91 -2.89
CA PRO A 97 10.32 -6.13 -2.13
C PRO A 97 11.69 -6.82 -2.06
N ASP A 98 12.76 -6.02 -2.09
CA ASP A 98 14.12 -6.52 -1.85
C ASP A 98 14.22 -7.03 -0.40
N ALA A 99 14.68 -8.27 -0.21
CA ALA A 99 14.84 -8.88 1.11
C ALA A 99 15.86 -8.13 1.99
N ALA A 100 16.80 -7.41 1.38
CA ALA A 100 17.73 -6.54 2.09
C ALA A 100 17.15 -5.16 2.43
N ALA A 101 16.00 -4.79 1.86
CA ALA A 101 15.34 -3.54 2.22
C ALA A 101 14.80 -3.60 3.66
N GLY A 102 14.69 -2.41 4.28
CA GLY A 102 14.05 -2.28 5.59
C GLY A 102 12.60 -2.77 5.58
N ARG A 103 12.03 -3.04 6.77
CA ARG A 103 10.65 -3.54 6.92
C ARG A 103 9.56 -2.59 6.46
N TYR A 104 9.89 -1.32 6.27
CA TYR A 104 8.97 -0.26 5.81
C TYR A 104 9.54 0.39 4.54
N PRO A 105 8.68 0.84 3.61
CA PRO A 105 9.14 1.66 2.49
C PRO A 105 9.78 2.96 2.98
N ALA A 106 10.65 3.54 2.17
CA ALA A 106 11.16 4.88 2.42
C ALA A 106 10.01 5.88 2.40
N VAL A 107 9.88 6.69 3.45
CA VAL A 107 8.89 7.76 3.54
C VAL A 107 9.58 9.02 4.01
N ARG A 108 9.39 10.14 3.29
CA ARG A 108 9.99 11.42 3.66
C ARG A 108 9.50 11.90 5.02
N ALA A 109 10.38 12.53 5.79
CA ALA A 109 9.98 13.25 7.00
C ALA A 109 8.97 14.36 6.66
N GLY A 110 8.03 14.61 7.59
CA GLY A 110 6.90 15.52 7.43
C GLY A 110 5.78 15.00 6.53
N ALA A 111 5.89 13.78 5.98
CA ALA A 111 4.78 13.18 5.25
C ALA A 111 3.63 12.83 6.21
N LEU A 112 2.40 13.07 5.78
CA LEU A 112 1.22 12.75 6.58
C LEU A 112 0.63 11.41 6.17
N ARG A 113 0.43 10.52 7.14
CA ARG A 113 -0.11 9.17 6.94
C ARG A 113 -1.31 8.93 7.84
N VAL A 114 -2.30 8.21 7.31
CA VAL A 114 -3.39 7.65 8.10
C VAL A 114 -3.15 6.16 8.23
N LEU A 115 -3.11 5.68 9.46
CA LEU A 115 -3.15 4.26 9.79
C LEU A 115 -4.59 3.92 10.12
N ARG A 116 -5.31 3.30 9.18
CA ARG A 116 -6.70 2.89 9.36
C ARG A 116 -6.76 1.44 9.81
N ARG A 117 -7.51 1.19 10.87
CA ARG A 117 -7.58 -0.11 11.56
C ARG A 117 -8.85 -0.83 11.12
N TYR A 118 -8.72 -2.09 10.76
CA TYR A 118 -9.84 -2.93 10.36
C TYR A 118 -9.92 -4.16 11.27
N ASN A 119 -11.13 -4.56 11.64
CA ASN A 119 -11.35 -5.83 12.33
C ASN A 119 -11.41 -7.01 11.35
N ALA A 120 -11.59 -8.22 11.88
CA ALA A 120 -11.67 -9.45 11.08
C ALA A 120 -12.86 -9.50 10.10
N ARG A 121 -13.86 -8.63 10.25
CA ARG A 121 -14.98 -8.50 9.30
C ARG A 121 -14.72 -7.50 8.18
N GLY A 122 -13.62 -6.75 8.26
CA GLY A 122 -13.30 -5.65 7.35
C GLY A 122 -13.98 -4.33 7.73
N GLU A 123 -14.46 -4.19 8.97
CA GLU A 123 -15.06 -2.95 9.47
C GLU A 123 -13.97 -2.02 10.03
N ILE A 124 -14.12 -0.72 9.81
CA ILE A 124 -13.21 0.27 10.39
C ILE A 124 -13.49 0.38 11.88
N VAL A 125 -12.50 0.01 12.70
CA VAL A 125 -12.58 0.08 14.18
C VAL A 125 -11.73 1.20 14.77
N GLY A 126 -11.00 1.94 13.94
CA GLY A 126 -10.27 3.11 14.38
C GLY A 126 -9.29 3.65 13.35
N GLY A 127 -8.58 4.70 13.73
CA GLY A 127 -7.55 5.30 12.90
C GLY A 127 -6.56 6.15 13.70
N ARG A 128 -5.39 6.39 13.13
CA ARG A 128 -4.37 7.27 13.69
C ARG A 128 -3.75 8.11 12.58
N LEU A 129 -3.71 9.42 12.78
CA LEU A 129 -2.87 10.32 11.99
C LEU A 129 -1.42 10.19 12.49
N LEU A 130 -0.50 10.06 11.54
CA LEU A 130 0.94 10.04 11.76
C LEU A 130 1.60 11.08 10.86
N GLU A 131 2.21 12.08 11.47
CA GLU A 131 3.23 12.88 10.80
C GLU A 131 4.57 12.14 10.92
N VAL A 132 5.15 11.75 9.80
CA VAL A 132 6.34 10.89 9.77
C VAL A 132 7.57 11.70 10.23
N PRO A 133 8.22 11.33 11.34
CA PRO A 133 9.45 12.00 11.78
C PRO A 133 10.67 11.51 10.96
N GLY A 134 11.87 12.01 11.29
CA GLY A 134 13.11 11.56 10.66
C GLY A 134 13.39 10.06 10.82
N ASP A 135 13.00 9.47 11.95
CA ASP A 135 13.03 8.02 12.19
C ASP A 135 11.65 7.40 11.89
N ALA A 136 11.36 7.25 10.60
CA ALA A 136 10.08 6.70 10.14
C ALA A 136 9.80 5.27 10.66
N PRO A 137 10.77 4.32 10.65
CA PRO A 137 10.52 2.97 11.14
C PRO A 137 10.02 2.91 12.59
N ALA A 138 10.69 3.60 13.52
CA ALA A 138 10.29 3.59 14.93
C ALA A 138 8.89 4.19 15.14
N ALA A 139 8.55 5.23 14.37
CA ALA A 139 7.24 5.86 14.43
C ALA A 139 6.12 4.95 13.90
N PHE A 140 6.37 4.21 12.82
CA PHE A 140 5.42 3.20 12.33
C PHE A 140 5.24 2.07 13.35
N ASP A 141 6.31 1.54 13.94
CA ASP A 141 6.18 0.48 14.95
C ASP A 141 5.38 0.92 16.17
N ALA A 142 5.60 2.15 16.65
CA ALA A 142 4.83 2.68 17.77
C ALA A 142 3.34 2.79 17.42
N ALA A 143 3.01 3.38 16.27
CA ALA A 143 1.62 3.56 15.85
C ALA A 143 0.91 2.23 15.52
N LEU A 144 1.63 1.25 14.99
CA LEU A 144 1.13 -0.12 14.77
C LEU A 144 0.99 -0.89 16.09
N GLY A 145 1.90 -0.70 17.03
CA GLY A 145 1.81 -1.24 18.39
C GLY A 145 0.57 -0.75 19.11
N GLU A 146 0.29 0.56 19.06
CA GLU A 146 -0.97 1.13 19.56
C GLU A 146 -2.21 0.53 18.87
N ALA A 147 -2.13 0.28 17.57
CA ALA A 147 -3.25 -0.30 16.82
C ALA A 147 -3.52 -1.76 17.23
N PHE A 148 -2.48 -2.59 17.30
CA PHE A 148 -2.62 -4.01 17.60
C PHE A 148 -2.74 -4.33 19.10
N ALA A 149 -2.54 -3.35 19.99
CA ALA A 149 -2.88 -3.47 21.40
C ALA A 149 -4.38 -3.72 21.64
N ASP A 150 -5.24 -3.23 20.73
CA ASP A 150 -6.65 -3.61 20.68
C ASP A 150 -6.79 -4.96 19.95
N PRO A 151 -7.23 -6.05 20.60
CA PRO A 151 -7.31 -7.38 20.00
C PRO A 151 -8.29 -7.48 18.82
N GLU A 152 -9.23 -6.55 18.65
CA GLU A 152 -10.17 -6.58 17.52
C GLU A 152 -9.51 -6.21 16.19
N VAL A 153 -8.39 -5.49 16.21
CA VAL A 153 -7.70 -5.05 14.99
C VAL A 153 -7.01 -6.23 14.30
N ALA A 154 -7.47 -6.61 13.12
CA ALA A 154 -6.89 -7.70 12.32
C ALA A 154 -5.81 -7.21 11.35
N LEU A 155 -6.00 -6.01 10.78
CA LEU A 155 -5.07 -5.38 9.86
C LEU A 155 -5.13 -3.86 9.92
N VAL A 156 -4.05 -3.23 9.47
CA VAL A 156 -3.92 -1.78 9.35
C VAL A 156 -3.54 -1.43 7.92
N HIS A 157 -4.29 -0.54 7.28
CA HIS A 157 -3.88 0.08 6.03
C HIS A 157 -3.21 1.42 6.31
N VAL A 158 -2.01 1.60 5.76
CA VAL A 158 -1.33 2.90 5.73
C VAL A 158 -1.69 3.61 4.43
N ARG A 159 -2.17 4.85 4.54
CA ARG A 159 -2.57 5.68 3.41
C ARG A 159 -1.94 7.06 3.48
N ALA A 160 -1.73 7.68 2.31
CA ALA A 160 -1.35 9.10 2.24
C ALA A 160 -2.56 9.97 2.58
N VAL A 161 -2.38 11.01 3.40
CA VAL A 161 -3.47 11.95 3.74
C VAL A 161 -3.87 12.79 2.54
N GLU A 162 -2.89 13.25 1.79
CA GLU A 162 -3.02 14.22 0.71
C GLU A 162 -3.87 13.68 -0.45
N TYR A 163 -3.80 12.37 -0.69
CA TYR A 163 -4.41 11.73 -1.85
C TYR A 163 -5.35 10.57 -1.48
N GLY A 164 -5.34 10.09 -0.24
CA GLY A 164 -6.08 8.89 0.20
C GLY A 164 -5.51 7.56 -0.32
N CYS A 165 -4.47 7.60 -1.17
CA CYS A 165 -3.91 6.42 -1.82
C CYS A 165 -3.34 5.42 -0.80
N PHE A 166 -3.55 4.13 -1.07
CA PHE A 166 -2.93 3.03 -0.34
C PHE A 166 -1.40 3.09 -0.46
N HIS A 167 -0.70 2.88 0.65
CA HIS A 167 0.76 2.79 0.69
C HIS A 167 1.18 1.34 0.87
N PHE A 168 0.78 0.74 1.99
CA PHE A 168 1.04 -0.66 2.33
C PHE A 168 0.04 -1.11 3.41
N GLU A 169 -0.08 -2.42 3.59
CA GLU A 169 -0.83 -2.99 4.71
C GLU A 169 0.12 -3.64 5.71
N VAL A 170 -0.35 -3.77 6.95
CA VAL A 170 0.31 -4.53 8.00
C VAL A 170 -0.75 -5.41 8.64
N ARG A 171 -0.42 -6.68 8.87
CA ARG A 171 -1.31 -7.65 9.53
C ARG A 171 -0.88 -7.82 10.98
N ARG A 172 -1.83 -8.18 11.84
CA ARG A 172 -1.51 -8.64 13.19
C ARG A 172 -0.51 -9.81 13.11
N PRO A 173 0.57 -9.81 13.92
CA PRO A 173 1.52 -10.92 14.01
C PRO A 173 0.90 -12.25 14.47
#